data_AF-A0A954WVH7-F1
#
_entry.id   AF-A0A954WVH7-F1
#
_cell.length_a   1.000
_cell.length_b   1.000
_cell.length_c   1.000
_cell.angle_alpha   90.00
_cell.angle_beta   90.00
_cell.angle_gamma   90.00
#
_symmetry.space_group_name_H-M   'P 1'
#
loop_
_entity.id
_entity.type
_entity.pdbx_description
1 polymer ?
#
loop_
_entity_poly.entity_id
_entity_poly.type
_entity_poly.pdbx_seq_one_letter_code
_entity_poly.pdbx_strand_id
1 'polypeptide(L)'
;MDTTELTDVEIKISADDTDKDGFVSIWNVASASMDGDTTMARVLASKIIGFLCKHRCNFVLVSQNDATYLDDWFERDKSILYDWNPDSEKVDVITQHAHVPAEAIVDFLETKKFKPGVKYAPKRSIRVEWFQEDWNVG
;
A
#
# COMPACT_ATOMS: atom_id res chain seq x y z
N MET A 1 -1.62 -17.71 7.21
CA MET A 1 -2.97 -17.23 7.51
C MET A 1 -3.87 -17.48 6.32
N ASP A 2 -5.11 -17.89 6.57
CA ASP A 2 -6.07 -18.23 5.51
C ASP A 2 -6.64 -16.94 4.91
N THR A 3 -6.32 -16.64 3.65
CA THR A 3 -6.68 -15.37 2.98
C THR A 3 -8.18 -15.23 2.65
N THR A 4 -8.98 -16.19 3.10
CA THR A 4 -10.39 -16.44 2.78
C THR A 4 -11.34 -15.44 3.47
N GLU A 5 -10.86 -14.72 4.50
CA GLU A 5 -11.68 -13.80 5.31
C GLU A 5 -11.93 -12.42 4.66
N LEU A 6 -11.21 -12.06 3.59
CA LEU A 6 -11.32 -10.74 2.96
C LEU A 6 -12.30 -10.71 1.77
N THR A 7 -13.33 -11.55 1.76
CA THR A 7 -14.18 -11.70 0.56
C THR A 7 -15.17 -10.54 0.35
N ASP A 8 -15.58 -9.84 1.41
CA ASP A 8 -16.55 -8.74 1.38
C ASP A 8 -16.09 -7.54 2.24
N VAL A 9 -14.89 -7.05 1.97
CA VAL A 9 -14.35 -5.86 2.67
C VAL A 9 -14.81 -4.59 1.98
N GLU A 10 -15.49 -3.73 2.74
CA GLU A 10 -15.74 -2.34 2.36
C GLU A 10 -14.47 -1.52 2.60
N ILE A 11 -14.01 -0.78 1.58
CA ILE A 11 -12.86 0.11 1.71
C ILE A 11 -13.33 1.41 2.37
N LYS A 12 -12.82 1.68 3.56
CA LYS A 12 -13.15 2.87 4.36
C LYS A 12 -11.99 3.86 4.34
N ILE A 13 -12.34 5.14 4.36
CA ILE A 13 -11.38 6.23 4.59
C ILE A 13 -11.90 7.05 5.76
N SER A 14 -11.07 7.18 6.80
CA SER A 14 -11.35 8.06 7.92
C SER A 14 -11.02 9.50 7.53
N ALA A 15 -11.94 10.42 7.79
CA ALA A 15 -11.69 11.85 7.61
C ALA A 15 -10.58 12.35 8.53
N ASP A 16 -10.43 11.75 9.71
CA ASP A 16 -9.38 12.12 10.67
C ASP A 16 -7.98 11.67 10.22
N ASP A 17 -7.91 10.67 9.34
CA ASP A 17 -6.65 10.14 8.78
C ASP A 17 -6.27 10.78 7.44
N THR A 18 -7.11 11.69 6.94
CA THR A 18 -6.87 12.44 5.71
C THR A 18 -6.22 13.77 6.07
N ASP A 19 -5.09 14.08 5.43
CA ASP A 19 -4.39 15.33 5.68
C ASP A 19 -5.12 16.54 5.08
N LYS A 20 -4.58 17.74 5.36
CA LYS A 20 -5.13 19.02 4.89
C LYS A 20 -5.19 19.15 3.36
N ASP A 21 -4.40 18.35 2.64
CA ASP A 21 -4.27 18.38 1.19
C ASP A 21 -5.09 17.24 0.53
N GLY A 22 -5.81 16.45 1.33
CA GLY A 22 -6.71 15.39 0.87
C GLY A 22 -6.02 14.02 0.66
N PHE A 23 -4.82 13.84 1.21
CA PHE A 23 -4.06 12.60 1.09
C PHE A 23 -4.20 11.70 2.32
N VAL A 24 -4.12 10.39 2.09
CA VAL A 24 -4.17 9.36 3.11
C VAL A 24 -3.13 8.29 2.81
N SER A 25 -2.51 7.71 3.83
CA SER A 25 -1.59 6.58 3.63
C SER A 25 -2.36 5.29 3.32
N ILE A 26 -1.76 4.40 2.52
CA ILE A 26 -2.35 3.08 2.23
C ILE A 26 -2.59 2.30 3.53
N TRP A 27 -1.71 2.46 4.52
CA TRP A 27 -1.87 1.85 5.83
C TRP A 27 -3.15 2.34 6.53
N ASN A 28 -3.41 3.65 6.54
CA ASN A 28 -4.60 4.21 7.18
C ASN A 28 -5.89 3.74 6.50
N VAL A 29 -5.90 3.66 5.16
CA VAL A 29 -7.04 3.07 4.41
C VAL A 29 -7.29 1.63 4.85
N ALA A 30 -6.22 0.81 4.92
CA ALA A 30 -6.35 -0.59 5.32
C ALA A 30 -6.78 -0.75 6.79
N SER A 31 -6.19 0.05 7.69
CA SER A 31 -6.49 0.06 9.12
C SER A 31 -7.94 0.46 9.38
N ALA A 32 -8.42 1.54 8.76
CA ALA A 32 -9.81 1.99 8.86
C ALA A 32 -10.78 0.92 8.33
N SER A 33 -10.45 0.27 7.21
CA SER A 33 -11.28 -0.79 6.62
C SER A 33 -11.37 -2.04 7.50
N MET A 34 -10.37 -2.27 8.37
CA MET A 34 -10.28 -3.42 9.28
C MET A 34 -10.58 -3.05 10.74
N ASP A 35 -11.22 -1.89 10.96
CA ASP A 35 -11.59 -1.38 12.29
C ASP A 35 -10.41 -1.38 13.30
N GLY A 36 -9.20 -1.11 12.80
CA GLY A 36 -7.96 -1.04 13.59
C GLY A 36 -7.28 -2.37 13.88
N ASP A 37 -7.75 -3.50 13.37
CA ASP A 37 -7.04 -4.78 13.46
C ASP A 37 -5.75 -4.71 12.64
N THR A 38 -4.61 -4.61 13.33
CA THR A 38 -3.29 -4.44 12.70
C THR A 38 -2.87 -5.64 11.85
N THR A 39 -3.28 -6.85 12.22
CA THR A 39 -2.93 -8.06 11.46
C THR A 39 -3.71 -8.07 10.15
N MET A 40 -5.01 -7.85 10.22
CA MET A 40 -5.86 -7.81 9.03
C MET A 40 -5.58 -6.57 8.16
N ALA A 41 -5.23 -5.44 8.78
CA ALA A 41 -4.80 -4.23 8.08
C ALA A 41 -3.53 -4.51 7.26
N ARG A 42 -2.53 -5.19 7.83
CA ARG A 42 -1.34 -5.60 7.08
C ARG A 42 -1.68 -6.52 5.90
N VAL A 43 -2.58 -7.48 6.11
CA VAL A 43 -3.04 -8.36 5.02
C VAL A 43 -3.68 -7.53 3.91
N LEU A 44 -4.59 -6.61 4.24
CA LEU A 44 -5.27 -5.76 3.25
C LEU A 44 -4.30 -4.78 2.56
N ALA A 45 -3.44 -4.12 3.33
CA ALA A 45 -2.42 -3.19 2.84
C ALA A 45 -1.48 -3.87 1.83
N SER A 46 -1.04 -5.11 2.11
CA SER A 46 -0.22 -5.90 1.18
C SER A 46 -0.92 -6.14 -0.16
N LYS A 47 -2.24 -6.31 -0.14
CA LYS A 47 -3.05 -6.54 -1.35
C LYS A 47 -3.29 -5.23 -2.10
N ILE A 48 -3.56 -4.13 -1.40
CA ILE A 48 -3.73 -2.81 -2.00
C ILE A 48 -2.43 -2.39 -2.69
N ILE A 49 -1.29 -2.37 -2.00
CA ILE A 49 -0.02 -1.95 -2.61
C ILE A 49 0.39 -2.84 -3.79
N GLY A 50 0.18 -4.16 -3.67
CA GLY A 50 0.42 -5.10 -4.77
C GLY A 50 -0.49 -4.85 -5.98
N PHE A 51 -1.75 -4.47 -5.75
CA PHE A 51 -2.68 -4.09 -6.80
C PHE A 51 -2.28 -2.79 -7.49
N LEU A 52 -1.98 -1.74 -6.72
CA LEU A 52 -1.57 -0.44 -7.25
C LEU A 52 -0.30 -0.55 -8.09
N CYS A 53 0.70 -1.27 -7.60
CA CYS A 53 1.92 -1.58 -8.34
C CYS A 53 1.62 -2.32 -9.65
N LYS A 54 0.81 -3.39 -9.59
CA LYS A 54 0.45 -4.20 -10.76
C LYS A 54 -0.27 -3.37 -11.84
N HIS A 55 -1.06 -2.39 -11.42
CA HIS A 55 -1.83 -1.53 -12.32
C HIS A 55 -1.15 -0.19 -12.64
N ARG A 56 0.10 0.03 -12.18
CA ARG A 56 0.85 1.28 -12.34
C ARG A 56 0.01 2.50 -11.98
N CYS A 57 -0.55 2.47 -10.78
CA CYS A 57 -1.29 3.59 -10.24
C CYS A 57 -0.36 4.81 -10.10
N ASN A 58 -0.66 5.88 -10.82
CA ASN A 58 0.22 7.04 -11.01
C ASN A 58 0.07 8.15 -9.95
N PHE A 59 -0.86 7.99 -9.01
CA PHE A 59 -1.11 8.97 -7.95
C PHE A 59 -0.65 8.49 -6.58
N VAL A 60 0.11 7.40 -6.51
CA VAL A 60 0.79 7.02 -5.26
C VAL A 60 2.03 7.88 -5.11
N LEU A 61 2.02 8.72 -4.09
CA LEU A 61 3.07 9.69 -3.78
C LEU A 61 3.83 9.27 -2.52
N VAL A 62 5.11 9.62 -2.50
CA VAL A 62 5.97 9.51 -1.34
C VAL A 62 6.63 10.87 -1.16
N SER A 63 6.62 11.41 0.06
CA SER A 63 7.30 12.69 0.31
C SER A 63 8.82 12.52 0.22
N GLN A 64 9.58 13.59 0.02
CA GLN A 64 11.04 13.50 -0.04
C GLN A 64 11.64 12.91 1.26
N ASN A 65 11.04 13.23 2.40
CA ASN A 65 11.47 12.72 3.70
C ASN A 65 11.18 11.22 3.82
N ASP A 66 10.00 10.80 3.39
CA ASP A 66 9.62 9.39 3.37
C ASP A 66 10.48 8.58 2.41
N ALA A 67 10.81 9.12 1.22
CA ALA A 67 11.69 8.46 0.26
C ALA A 67 13.09 8.24 0.86
N THR A 68 13.63 9.28 1.52
CA THR A 68 14.92 9.17 2.24
C THR A 68 14.86 8.10 3.34
N TYR A 69 13.76 8.04 4.09
CA TYR A 69 13.57 7.02 5.12
C TYR A 69 13.47 5.60 4.54
N LEU A 70 12.78 5.44 3.41
CA LEU A 70 12.69 4.16 2.70
C LEU A 70 14.04 3.74 2.10
N ASP A 71 14.86 4.68 1.66
CA ASP A 71 16.24 4.43 1.23
C ASP A 71 17.11 3.91 2.37
N ASP A 72 17.07 4.54 3.55
CA ASP A 72 17.78 4.06 4.73
C ASP A 72 17.37 2.62 5.10
N TRP A 73 16.09 2.29 4.92
CA TRP A 73 15.61 0.92 5.08
C TRP A 73 16.14 -0.02 3.99
N PHE A 74 16.15 0.43 2.74
CA PHE A 74 16.65 -0.35 1.61
C PHE A 74 18.14 -0.67 1.76
N GLU A 75 18.96 0.26 2.25
CA GLU A 75 20.38 0.05 2.53
C GLU A 75 20.59 -1.07 3.56
N ARG A 76 19.71 -1.17 4.56
CA ARG A 76 19.74 -2.21 5.60
C ARG A 76 19.21 -3.55 5.10
N ASP A 77 18.09 -3.51 4.39
CA ASP A 77 17.42 -4.69 3.85
C ASP A 77 16.74 -4.39 2.51
N LYS A 78 17.44 -4.77 1.44
CA LYS A 78 16.97 -4.62 0.05
C LYS A 78 15.65 -5.30 -0.24
N SER A 79 15.22 -6.24 0.60
CA SER A 79 13.94 -6.92 0.44
C SER A 79 12.74 -6.03 0.71
N ILE A 80 12.90 -4.83 1.30
CA ILE A 80 11.81 -3.87 1.44
C ILE A 80 11.11 -3.59 0.09
N LEU A 81 11.83 -3.56 -1.03
CA LEU A 81 11.21 -3.29 -2.34
C LEU A 81 10.38 -4.46 -2.89
N TYR A 82 10.41 -5.65 -2.28
CA TYR A 82 9.72 -6.81 -2.86
C TYR A 82 9.13 -7.83 -1.87
N ASP A 83 9.47 -7.80 -0.60
CA ASP A 83 8.89 -8.68 0.42
C ASP A 83 7.62 -8.06 1.01
N TRP A 84 6.54 -8.12 0.22
CA TRP A 84 5.21 -7.63 0.61
C TRP A 84 4.27 -8.79 0.94
N ASN A 85 4.78 -9.81 1.63
CA ASN A 85 3.93 -10.86 2.17
C ASN A 85 3.10 -10.28 3.33
N PRO A 86 1.81 -10.66 3.50
CA PRO A 86 1.02 -10.31 4.68
C PRO A 86 1.68 -10.54 6.05
N ASP A 87 2.68 -11.41 6.17
CA ASP A 87 3.41 -11.65 7.41
C ASP A 87 4.64 -10.74 7.61
N SER A 88 4.97 -9.91 6.62
CA SER A 88 6.17 -9.06 6.61
C SER A 88 5.86 -7.65 7.12
N GLU A 89 6.59 -7.21 8.14
CA GLU A 89 6.52 -5.84 8.69
C GLU A 89 6.87 -4.76 7.65
N LYS A 90 7.57 -5.13 6.58
CA LYS A 90 7.91 -4.24 5.47
C LYS A 90 6.67 -3.69 4.77
N VAL A 91 5.56 -4.42 4.80
CA VAL A 91 4.26 -3.93 4.31
C VAL A 91 3.86 -2.69 5.10
N ASP A 92 3.94 -2.72 6.42
CA ASP A 92 3.57 -1.61 7.30
C ASP A 92 4.44 -0.39 6.98
N VAL A 93 5.77 -0.60 6.95
CA VAL A 93 6.75 0.45 6.67
C VAL A 93 6.42 1.15 5.34
N ILE A 94 6.26 0.40 4.26
CA ILE A 94 6.00 0.98 2.94
C ILE A 94 4.64 1.68 2.89
N THR A 95 3.60 1.04 3.41
CA THR A 95 2.23 1.52 3.24
C THR A 95 1.88 2.69 4.16
N GLN A 96 2.64 2.90 5.24
CA GLN A 96 2.59 4.13 6.05
C GLN A 96 3.17 5.34 5.31
N HIS A 97 4.11 5.12 4.38
CA HIS A 97 4.81 6.17 3.63
C HIS A 97 4.30 6.36 2.20
N ALA A 98 3.46 5.45 1.70
CA ALA A 98 2.80 5.54 0.42
C ALA A 98 1.43 6.23 0.56
N HIS A 99 1.33 7.44 0.03
CA HIS A 99 0.17 8.31 0.15
C HIS A 99 -0.61 8.37 -1.16
N VAL A 100 -1.93 8.48 -1.07
CA VAL A 100 -2.84 8.58 -2.22
C VAL A 100 -3.91 9.64 -1.93
N PRO A 101 -4.44 10.33 -2.95
CA PRO A 101 -5.63 11.16 -2.75
C PRO A 101 -6.80 10.28 -2.32
N ALA A 102 -7.46 10.64 -1.22
CA ALA A 102 -8.50 9.83 -0.59
C ALA A 102 -9.64 9.46 -1.55
N GLU A 103 -10.19 10.43 -2.28
CA GLU A 103 -11.29 10.17 -3.22
C GLU A 103 -10.82 9.30 -4.40
N ALA A 104 -9.63 9.58 -4.94
CA ALA A 104 -9.12 8.91 -6.12
C ALA A 104 -8.81 7.43 -5.89
N ILE A 105 -8.36 7.04 -4.69
CA ILE A 105 -8.05 5.65 -4.40
C ILE A 105 -9.31 4.77 -4.41
N VAL A 106 -10.43 5.25 -3.86
CA VAL A 106 -11.70 4.52 -3.87
C VAL A 106 -12.17 4.30 -5.31
N ASP A 107 -12.27 5.39 -6.07
CA ASP A 107 -12.68 5.35 -7.48
C ASP A 107 -11.80 4.41 -8.32
N PHE A 108 -10.48 4.43 -8.09
CA PHE A 108 -9.55 3.57 -8.80
C PHE A 108 -9.73 2.09 -8.46
N LEU A 109 -9.85 1.76 -7.16
CA LEU A 109 -10.06 0.38 -6.70
C LEU A 109 -11.37 -0.18 -7.26
N GLU A 110 -12.45 0.59 -7.26
CA GLU A 110 -13.73 0.20 -7.84
C GLU A 110 -13.65 0.03 -9.36
N THR A 111 -13.11 1.04 -10.07
CA THR A 111 -12.99 1.04 -11.53
C THR A 111 -12.15 -0.13 -12.03
N LYS A 112 -11.06 -0.44 -11.33
CA LYS A 112 -10.17 -1.57 -11.66
C LYS A 112 -10.65 -2.89 -11.06
N LYS A 113 -11.79 -2.90 -10.37
CA LYS A 113 -12.43 -4.08 -9.78
C LYS A 113 -11.50 -4.81 -8.81
N PHE A 114 -10.88 -4.05 -7.92
CA PHE A 114 -10.11 -4.60 -6.81
C PHE A 114 -10.96 -5.61 -6.03
N LYS A 115 -10.33 -6.71 -5.64
CA LYS A 115 -10.93 -7.78 -4.86
C LYS A 115 -10.05 -8.08 -3.66
N PRO A 116 -10.50 -7.76 -2.43
CA PRO A 116 -9.69 -7.94 -1.22
C PRO A 116 -9.38 -9.42 -0.93
N GLY A 117 -10.16 -10.37 -1.43
CA GLY A 117 -9.86 -11.81 -1.33
C GLY A 117 -8.74 -12.29 -2.26
N VAL A 118 -8.36 -11.53 -3.29
CA VAL A 118 -7.41 -11.97 -4.33
C VAL A 118 -5.97 -11.60 -3.97
N LYS A 119 -5.02 -12.47 -4.33
CA LYS A 119 -3.59 -12.19 -4.22
C LYS A 119 -3.10 -11.35 -5.41
N TYR A 120 -2.53 -10.19 -5.13
CA TYR A 120 -1.85 -9.36 -6.13
C TYR A 120 -0.35 -9.40 -5.91
N ALA A 121 0.35 -10.18 -6.74
CA ALA A 121 1.79 -10.36 -6.66
C ALA A 121 2.46 -9.92 -7.96
N PRO A 122 2.71 -8.60 -8.15
CA PRO A 122 3.52 -8.13 -9.27
C PRO A 122 4.92 -8.77 -9.23
N LYS A 123 5.54 -8.93 -10.40
CA LYS A 123 6.91 -9.47 -10.51
C LYS A 123 7.88 -8.58 -9.72
N ARG A 124 8.93 -9.17 -9.15
CA ARG A 124 9.97 -8.42 -8.42
C ARG A 124 10.53 -7.25 -9.23
N SER A 125 10.81 -7.46 -10.53
CA SER A 125 11.30 -6.39 -11.40
C SER A 125 10.34 -5.20 -11.49
N ILE A 126 9.03 -5.46 -11.59
CA ILE A 126 7.99 -4.42 -11.66
C ILE A 126 7.95 -3.62 -10.36
N ARG A 127 8.12 -4.29 -9.21
CA ARG A 127 8.15 -3.61 -7.90
C ARG A 127 9.38 -2.71 -7.77
N VAL A 128 10.55 -3.25 -8.10
CA VAL A 128 11.82 -2.50 -8.05
C VAL A 128 11.77 -1.29 -8.96
N GLU A 129 11.36 -1.47 -10.21
CA GLU A 129 11.19 -0.39 -11.18
C GLU A 129 10.22 0.67 -10.67
N TRP A 130 9.09 0.27 -10.06
CA TRP A 130 8.13 1.21 -9.50
C TRP A 130 8.72 2.10 -8.40
N PHE A 131 9.52 1.53 -7.49
CA PHE A 131 10.17 2.32 -6.44
C PHE A 131 11.27 3.23 -6.99
N GLN A 132 12.10 2.71 -7.90
CA GLN A 132 13.24 3.46 -8.43
C GLN A 132 12.82 4.57 -9.38
N GLU A 133 11.85 4.32 -10.27
CA GLU A 133 11.44 5.28 -11.30
C GLU A 133 10.37 6.25 -10.81
N ASP A 134 9.40 5.80 -10.01
CA ASP A 134 8.29 6.68 -9.60
C ASP A 134 8.56 7.33 -8.24
N TRP A 135 9.25 6.65 -7.32
CA TRP A 135 9.45 7.13 -5.94
C TRP A 135 10.88 7.57 -5.65
N ASN A 136 11.82 7.34 -6.56
CA ASN A 136 13.26 7.58 -6.38
C ASN A 136 13.81 6.88 -5.13
N VAL A 137 13.37 5.64 -4.88
CA VAL A 137 13.84 4.79 -3.77
C VAL A 137 14.61 3.58 -4.31
N GLY A 138 15.85 3.41 -3.85
CA GLY A 138 16.74 2.27 -4.07
C GLY A 138 17.71 2.34 -5.24
#